data_AF-A0A7Y0DCQ7-F1
#
_entry.id   AF-A0A7Y0DCQ7-F1
#
_cell.length_a   1.000
_cell.length_b   1.000
_cell.length_c   1.000
_cell.angle_alpha   90.00
_cell.angle_beta   90.00
_cell.angle_gamma   90.00
#
_symmetry.space_group_name_H-M   'P 1'
#
loop_
_entity.id
_entity.type
_entity.pdbx_description
1 polymer ?
#
loop_
_entity_poly.entity_id
_entity_poly.type
_entity_poly.pdbx_seq_one_letter_code
_entity_poly.pdbx_strand_id
1 'polypeptide(L)' 'MTGPAEDPGPWPGLVLEWRRDMTGWSALVVYAITAESVTTTVQTWVPAGHLRPS' A
#
# COMPACT_ATOMS: atom_id res chain seq x y z
N MET A 1 1.38 22.38 12.45
CA MET A 1 1.07 21.08 13.09
C MET A 1 1.43 20.01 12.07
N THR A 2 2.65 19.48 12.15
CA THR A 2 3.07 18.33 11.34
C THR A 2 2.23 17.14 11.77
N GLY A 3 1.43 16.58 10.87
CA GLY A 3 0.66 15.35 11.13
C GLY A 3 1.59 14.19 11.54
N PRO A 4 1.05 13.10 12.08
CA PRO A 4 1.86 11.96 12.49
C PRO A 4 2.68 11.50 11.29
N ALA A 5 3.97 11.22 11.51
CA ALA A 5 4.76 10.50 10.53
C ALA A 5 4.01 9.20 10.25
N GLU A 6 3.53 9.04 9.01
CA GLU A 6 2.87 7.82 8.56
C GLU A 6 3.83 6.68 8.89
N ASP A 7 3.48 5.91 9.93
CA ASP A 7 4.25 4.73 10.30
C ASP A 7 4.25 3.85 9.05
N PRO A 8 5.40 3.67 8.37
CA PRO A 8 5.46 2.93 7.12
C PRO A 8 5.38 1.42 7.37
N GLY A 9 4.86 1.04 8.55
CA GLY A 9 4.63 -0.32 8.99
C GLY A 9 3.96 -1.15 7.89
N PRO A 10 4.23 -2.46 7.84
CA PRO A 10 3.65 -3.31 6.82
C PRO A 10 2.13 -3.32 7.01
N TRP A 11 1.41 -2.60 6.16
CA TRP A 11 -0.04 -2.70 6.08
C TRP A 11 -0.39 -4.04 5.46
N PRO A 12 -1.04 -4.98 6.19
CA PRO A 12 -1.48 -6.22 5.59
C PRO A 12 -2.46 -5.88 4.47
N GLY A 13 -2.13 -6.33 3.26
CA GLY A 13 -2.84 -5.97 2.05
C GLY A 13 -2.82 -7.10 1.03
N LEU A 14 -3.69 -7.00 0.05
CA LEU A 14 -3.82 -7.96 -1.04
C LEU A 14 -3.36 -7.32 -2.33
N VAL A 15 -2.61 -8.09 -3.13
CA VAL A 15 -2.36 -7.74 -4.53
C VAL A 15 -3.57 -8.19 -5.35
N LEU A 16 -4.19 -7.26 -6.05
CA LEU A 16 -5.35 -7.51 -6.91
C LEU A 16 -4.92 -7.76 -8.37
N GLU A 17 -3.92 -7.02 -8.83
CA GLU A 17 -3.46 -7.04 -10.21
C GLU A 17 -1.98 -6.71 -10.32
N TRP A 18 -1.33 -7.24 -11.35
CA TRP A 18 0.03 -6.88 -11.75
C TRP A 18 0.03 -6.23 -13.12
N ARG A 19 0.83 -5.18 -13.29
CA ARG A 19 1.13 -4.59 -14.59
C ARG A 19 2.62 -4.36 -14.76
N ARG A 20 3.08 -4.33 -16.00
CA ARG A 20 4.46 -4.01 -16.36
C ARG A 20 4.50 -2.92 -17.42
N ASP A 21 5.33 -1.91 -17.19
CA ASP A 21 5.67 -0.88 -18.16
C ASP A 21 7.20 -0.73 -18.29
N MET A 22 7.65 0.33 -18.98
CA MET A 22 9.08 0.58 -19.22
C MET A 22 9.87 0.82 -17.92
N THR A 23 9.21 1.22 -16.84
CA THR A 23 9.84 1.52 -15.53
C THR A 23 9.89 0.29 -14.62
N GLY A 24 9.12 -0.77 -14.93
CA GLY A 24 9.17 -2.05 -14.24
C GLY A 24 7.79 -2.60 -13.89
N TRP A 25 7.75 -3.44 -12.85
CA TRP A 25 6.52 -4.03 -12.33
C TRP A 25 5.86 -3.12 -11.30
N SER A 26 4.55 -2.98 -11.41
CA SER A 26 3.68 -2.39 -10.39
C SER A 26 2.55 -3.35 -10.05
N ALA A 27 2.04 -3.22 -8.82
CA ALA A 27 0.91 -3.98 -8.33
C ALA A 27 -0.22 -3.05 -7.90
N LEU A 28 -1.46 -3.38 -8.25
CA LEU A 28 -2.63 -2.78 -7.65
C LEU A 28 -2.84 -3.48 -6.31
N VAL A 29 -2.75 -2.73 -5.22
CA VAL A 29 -2.95 -3.24 -3.88
C VAL A 29 -4.21 -2.66 -3.25
N VAL A 30 -4.81 -3.44 -2.36
CA VAL A 30 -5.80 -2.96 -1.40
C VAL A 30 -5.33 -3.26 0.02
N TYR A 31 -5.39 -2.27 0.90
CA TYR A 31 -5.04 -2.42 2.31
C TYR A 31 -5.87 -1.45 3.16
N ALA A 32 -5.95 -1.72 4.46
CA ALA A 32 -6.67 -0.88 5.41
C ALA A 32 -5.68 -0.15 6.32
N ILE A 33 -5.86 1.16 6.45
CA ILE A 33 -5.18 1.99 7.44
C ILE A 33 -6.17 2.24 8.57
N THR A 34 -5.81 1.84 9.78
CA THR A 34 -6.60 2.15 10.98
C THR A 34 -5.89 3.24 11.76
N ALA A 35 -6.52 4.40 11.87
CA ALA A 35 -6.04 5.52 12.67
C ALA A 35 -7.11 5.91 13.68
N GLU A 36 -6.75 5.88 14.96
CA GLU A 36 -7.66 6.10 16.09
C GLU A 36 -8.89 5.17 16.01
N SER A 37 -10.04 5.70 15.62
CA SER A 37 -11.32 4.97 15.50
C SER A 37 -11.84 4.85 14.06
N VAL A 38 -11.06 5.30 13.08
CA VAL A 38 -11.46 5.31 11.67
C VAL A 38 -10.60 4.34 10.87
N THR A 39 -11.26 3.47 10.13
CA THR A 39 -10.62 2.57 9.17
C THR A 39 -10.85 3.08 7.76
N THR A 40 -9.76 3.31 7.03
CA THR A 40 -9.79 3.73 5.63
C THR A 40 -9.21 2.63 4.76
N THR A 41 -9.98 2.20 3.76
CA THR A 41 -9.48 1.30 2.72
C THR A 41 -8.81 2.11 1.62
N VAL A 42 -7.58 1.75 1.29
CA VAL A 42 -6.80 2.36 0.21
C VAL A 42 -6.67 1.34 -0.90
N GLN A 43 -6.97 1.77 -2.15
CA GLN A 43 -6.70 0.99 -3.36
C GLN A 43 -5.81 1.82 -4.29
N THR A 44 -4.61 1.34 -4.57
CA THR A 44 -3.63 2.12 -5.34
C THR A 44 -2.59 1.24 -6.03
N TRP A 45 -1.95 1.79 -7.07
CA TRP A 45 -0.80 1.15 -7.73
C TRP A 45 0.49 1.51 -6.99
N VAL A 46 1.29 0.50 -6.66
CA VAL A 46 2.61 0.69 -6.05
C VAL A 46 3.70 -0.05 -6.84
N PRO A 47 4.95 0.46 -6.85
CA PRO A 47 6.09 -0.28 -7.39
C PRO A 47 6.29 -1.61 -6.65
N ALA A 48 6.63 -2.68 -7.38
CA ALA A 48 6.80 -4.01 -6.80
C ALA A 48 7.83 -4.06 -5.65
N GLY A 49 8.85 -3.19 -5.67
CA GLY A 49 9.87 -3.09 -4.62
C GLY A 49 9.35 -2.61 -3.26
N HIS A 50 8.11 -2.10 -3.18
CA HIS A 50 7.47 -1.74 -1.92
C HIS A 50 6.73 -2.91 -1.26
N LEU A 51 6.56 -4.03 -1.97
CA LEU A 51 5.86 -5.20 -1.44
C LEU A 51 6.82 -6.12 -0.70
N ARG A 52 6.34 -6.73 0.39
CA ARG A 52 7.06 -7.77 1.13
C ARG A 52 6.13 -8.97 1.33
N PRO A 53 6.59 -10.21 1.06
CA PRO A 53 5.84 -11.41 1.42
C PRO A 53 5.63 -11.49 2.93
N SER A 54 4.50 -12.09 3.33
CA SER A 54 4.18 -12.40 4.73
C SER A 54 4.95 -13.60 5.25
#